data_AF-A0A1H4F6Y4-F1
#
_entry.id   AF-A0A1H4F6Y4-F1
#
_cell.length_a   1.000
_cell.length_b   1.000
_cell.length_c   1.000
_cell.angle_alpha   90.00
_cell.angle_beta   90.00
_cell.angle_gamma   90.00
#
_symmetry.space_group_name_H-M   'P 1'
#
loop_
_entity.id
_entity.type
_entity.pdbx_description
1 polymer ?
#
loop_
_entity_poly.entity_id
_entity_poly.type
_entity_poly.pdbx_seq_one_letter_code
_entity_poly.pdbx_strand_id
1 'polypeptide(L)'
;MFDLGVLKHCLEGYGIDWKPYVRYMCTVQMGRKLLPGISHKLNVLCDHYGISLNHHQADSDSRACAEILLRYFESGAEAKNHIRTYSFRKE
;
A
#
# COMPACT_ATOMS: atom_id res chain seq x y z
N MET A 1 0.14 -9.53 -1.78
CA MET A 1 -0.43 -8.18 -1.68
C MET A 1 -1.77 -8.21 -2.38
N PHE A 2 -2.83 -7.69 -1.76
CA PHE A 2 -4.20 -7.84 -2.27
C PHE A 2 -4.42 -7.04 -3.57
N ASP A 3 -4.19 -5.73 -3.57
CA ASP A 3 -4.54 -4.84 -4.69
C ASP A 3 -3.82 -5.21 -5.99
N LEU A 4 -2.52 -5.52 -5.91
CA LEU A 4 -1.76 -5.97 -7.09
C LEU A 4 -2.21 -7.35 -7.59
N GLY A 5 -2.72 -8.19 -6.69
CA GLY A 5 -3.36 -9.46 -7.06
C GLY A 5 -4.64 -9.23 -7.84
N VAL A 6 -5.55 -8.39 -7.32
CA VAL A 6 -6.79 -8.01 -8.03
C VAL A 6 -6.45 -7.40 -9.39
N LEU A 7 -5.51 -6.45 -9.44
CA LEU A 7 -5.06 -5.83 -10.68
C LEU A 7 -4.55 -6.86 -11.69
N LYS A 8 -3.72 -7.83 -11.26
CA LYS A 8 -3.24 -8.92 -12.13
C LYS A 8 -4.41 -9.71 -12.73
N HIS A 9 -5.36 -10.13 -11.92
CA HIS A 9 -6.52 -10.90 -12.39
C HIS A 9 -7.40 -10.07 -13.32
N CYS A 10 -7.58 -8.78 -13.07
CA CYS A 10 -8.28 -7.89 -13.99
C CYS A 10 -7.55 -7.79 -15.34
N LEU A 11 -6.24 -7.52 -15.33
CA LEU A 11 -5.45 -7.45 -16.57
C LEU A 11 -5.58 -8.74 -17.39
N GLU A 12 -5.47 -9.91 -16.73
CA GLU A 12 -5.63 -11.21 -17.38
C GLU A 12 -7.06 -11.43 -17.90
N GLY A 13 -8.09 -11.13 -17.09
CA GLY A 13 -9.49 -11.33 -17.45
C GLY A 13 -9.95 -10.45 -18.62
N TYR A 14 -9.37 -9.25 -18.75
CA TYR A 14 -9.65 -8.34 -19.86
C TYR A 14 -8.67 -8.49 -21.04
N GLY A 15 -7.71 -9.43 -20.98
CA GLY A 15 -6.72 -9.63 -22.04
C GLY A 15 -5.79 -8.44 -22.26
N ILE A 16 -5.56 -7.63 -21.23
CA ILE A 16 -4.72 -6.44 -21.30
C ILE A 16 -3.26 -6.87 -21.07
N ASP A 17 -2.44 -6.77 -22.11
CA ASP A 17 -1.00 -6.93 -21.95
C ASP A 17 -0.41 -5.70 -21.22
N TRP A 18 0.37 -5.96 -20.18
CA TRP A 18 0.93 -4.94 -19.31
C TRP A 18 2.40 -5.23 -19.02
N LYS A 19 3.06 -4.30 -18.32
CA LYS A 19 4.43 -4.47 -17.88
C LYS A 19 4.60 -5.79 -17.12
N PRO A 20 5.73 -6.50 -17.30
CA PRO A 20 5.96 -7.80 -16.67
C PRO A 20 6.07 -7.72 -15.15
N TYR A 21 6.36 -6.54 -14.60
CA TYR A 21 6.45 -6.30 -13.17
C TYR A 21 6.17 -4.83 -12.84
N VAL A 22 5.91 -4.55 -11.56
CA VAL A 22 5.83 -3.20 -11.00
C VAL A 22 6.62 -3.10 -9.70
N ARG A 23 7.21 -1.92 -9.46
CA ARG A 23 7.79 -1.55 -8.17
C ARG A 23 6.73 -0.90 -7.30
N TYR A 24 6.59 -1.34 -6.06
CA TYR A 24 5.58 -0.85 -5.14
C TYR A 24 6.12 -0.70 -3.72
N MET A 25 5.41 0.07 -2.90
CA MET A 25 5.56 0.12 -1.45
C MET A 25 4.22 -0.22 -0.80
N CYS A 26 4.25 -0.86 0.36
CA CYS A 26 3.05 -1.27 1.08
C CYS A 26 3.09 -0.67 2.49
N THR A 27 2.19 0.28 2.77
CA THR A 27 2.12 1.00 4.05
C THR A 27 1.87 0.08 5.23
N VAL A 28 1.14 -1.02 5.06
CA VAL A 28 0.98 -2.05 6.11
C VAL A 28 2.31 -2.75 6.42
N GLN A 29 3.08 -3.11 5.39
CA GLN A 29 4.38 -3.76 5.60
C GLN A 29 5.42 -2.81 6.16
N MET A 30 5.39 -1.54 5.75
CA MET A 30 6.22 -0.48 6.34
C MET A 30 5.86 -0.28 7.81
N GLY A 31 4.57 -0.12 8.12
CA GLY A 31 4.07 0.07 9.48
C GLY A 31 4.49 -1.04 10.42
N ARG A 32 4.43 -2.31 10.01
CA ARG A 32 4.89 -3.45 10.82
C ARG A 32 6.35 -3.35 11.27
N LYS A 33 7.19 -2.66 10.49
CA LYS A 33 8.60 -2.42 10.82
C LYS A 33 8.82 -1.12 11.58
N LEU A 34 8.13 -0.05 11.17
CA LEU A 34 8.35 1.31 11.67
C LEU A 34 7.57 1.61 12.95
N LEU A 35 6.44 0.96 13.16
CA LEU A 35 5.55 1.12 14.31
C LEU A 35 5.26 -0.26 14.93
N PRO A 36 6.25 -0.89 15.58
CA PRO A 36 6.02 -2.13 16.30
C PRO A 36 5.06 -1.89 17.47
N GLY A 37 4.16 -2.86 17.73
CA GLY A 37 3.26 -2.82 18.90
C GLY A 37 1.90 -2.16 18.68
N ILE A 38 1.60 -1.63 17.50
CA ILE A 38 0.25 -1.16 17.15
C ILE A 38 -0.36 -2.03 16.04
N SER A 39 -1.69 -2.03 15.92
CA SER A 39 -2.36 -2.64 14.77
C SER A 39 -2.15 -1.79 13.52
N HIS A 40 -1.86 -2.42 12.39
CA HIS A 40 -1.68 -1.74 11.09
C HIS A 40 -2.93 -1.79 10.23
N LYS A 41 -4.12 -1.92 10.84
CA LYS A 41 -5.38 -1.69 10.15
C LYS A 41 -5.48 -0.21 9.78
N LEU A 42 -6.11 0.09 8.64
CA LEU A 42 -6.16 1.44 8.10
C LEU A 42 -6.79 2.43 9.10
N ASN A 43 -7.94 2.07 9.68
CA ASN A 43 -8.63 2.90 10.67
C ASN A 43 -7.74 3.18 11.90
N VAL A 44 -7.04 2.16 12.43
CA VAL A 44 -6.15 2.34 13.60
C VAL A 44 -4.99 3.27 13.29
N LEU A 45 -4.38 3.16 12.11
CA LEU A 45 -3.32 4.07 11.69
C LEU A 45 -3.84 5.49 11.44
N CYS A 46 -5.06 5.64 10.91
CA CYS A 46 -5.68 6.93 10.74
C CYS A 46 -5.95 7.61 12.08
N ASP A 47 -6.51 6.88 13.05
CA ASP A 47 -6.72 7.36 14.41
C ASP A 47 -5.40 7.77 15.07
N HIS A 48 -4.35 6.95 14.92
CA HIS A 48 -3.02 7.23 15.46
C HIS A 48 -2.40 8.52 14.90
N TYR A 49 -2.58 8.79 13.61
CA TYR A 49 -1.97 9.94 12.93
C TYR A 49 -2.89 11.17 12.82
N GLY A 50 -4.14 11.08 13.27
CA GLY A 50 -5.15 12.13 13.13
C GLY A 50 -5.61 12.35 11.69
N ILE A 51 -5.70 11.28 10.90
CA ILE A 51 -6.11 11.33 9.48
C ILE A 51 -7.61 11.06 9.40
N SER A 52 -8.34 11.94 8.69
CA SER A 52 -9.77 11.72 8.45
C SER A 52 -9.98 10.55 7.49
N LEU A 53 -10.85 9.61 7.86
CA LEU A 53 -11.13 8.41 7.08
C LEU A 53 -12.63 8.22 6.91
N ASN A 54 -13.11 8.29 5.67
CA ASN A 54 -14.42 7.74 5.33
C ASN A 54 -14.24 6.29 4.88
N HIS A 55 -14.34 5.37 5.83
CA HIS A 55 -13.88 4.01 5.64
C HIS A 55 -14.70 3.26 4.58
N HIS A 56 -14.01 2.48 3.73
CA HIS A 56 -14.56 1.74 2.58
C HIS A 56 -14.94 2.57 1.36
N GLN A 57 -14.58 3.86 1.33
CA GLN A 57 -14.52 4.62 0.09
C GLN A 57 -13.10 4.54 -0.48
N ALA A 58 -12.98 4.01 -1.70
CA ALA A 58 -11.69 3.70 -2.31
C ALA A 58 -10.78 4.94 -2.45
N ASP A 59 -11.36 6.09 -2.79
CA ASP A 59 -10.66 7.38 -2.85
C ASP A 59 -10.18 7.82 -1.46
N SER A 60 -11.05 7.77 -0.43
CA SER A 60 -10.66 8.09 0.95
C SER A 60 -9.57 7.14 1.48
N ASP A 61 -9.69 5.84 1.25
CA ASP A 61 -8.73 4.83 1.70
C ASP A 61 -7.38 5.03 1.00
N SER A 62 -7.38 5.34 -0.31
CA SER A 62 -6.17 5.62 -1.08
C SER A 62 -5.46 6.89 -0.59
N ARG A 63 -6.21 7.95 -0.27
CA ARG A 63 -5.67 9.19 0.28
C ARG A 63 -5.07 8.95 1.66
N ALA A 64 -5.77 8.23 2.54
CA ALA A 64 -5.26 7.86 3.86
C ALA A 64 -3.96 7.05 3.77
N CYS A 65 -3.86 6.11 2.83
CA CYS A 65 -2.61 5.38 2.59
C CYS A 65 -1.47 6.30 2.14
N ALA A 66 -1.73 7.29 1.29
CA ALA A 66 -0.72 8.27 0.88
C ALA A 66 -0.27 9.13 2.07
N GLU A 67 -1.20 9.62 2.90
CA GLU A 67 -0.87 10.40 4.09
C GLU A 67 -0.04 9.59 5.11
N ILE A 68 -0.41 8.32 5.36
CA ILE A 68 0.38 7.39 6.20
C ILE A 68 1.80 7.21 5.64
N LEU A 69 1.94 7.06 4.32
CA LEU A 69 3.25 6.92 3.69
C LEU A 69 4.13 8.15 3.91
N LEU A 70 3.54 9.36 3.82
CA LEU A 70 4.25 10.60 4.10
C LEU A 70 4.72 10.66 5.57
N ARG A 71 3.88 10.26 6.53
CA ARG A 71 4.29 10.20 7.95
C ARG A 71 5.47 9.25 8.19
N TYR A 72 5.54 8.14 7.46
CA TYR A 72 6.71 7.24 7.53
C TYR A 72 7.99 7.90 7.00
N PHE A 73 7.90 8.69 5.92
CA PHE A 73 9.05 9.43 5.41
C PHE A 73 9.48 10.56 6.34
N GLU A 74 8.53 11.26 6.94
CA GLU A 74 8.79 12.27 7.98
C GLU A 74 9.48 11.67 9.22
N SER A 75 9.18 10.41 9.55
CA SER A 75 9.87 9.68 10.63
C SER A 75 11.26 9.14 10.23
N GLY A 76 11.77 9.51 9.04
CA GLY A 76 13.10 9.13 8.56
C GLY A 76 13.17 7.81 7.77
N ALA A 77 12.03 7.20 7.41
CA ALA A 77 12.06 6.02 6.55
C ALA A 77 12.51 6.39 5.14
N GLU A 78 13.46 5.64 4.58
CA GLU A 78 13.92 5.86 3.21
C GLU A 78 13.17 4.95 2.23
N ALA A 79 12.56 5.52 1.19
CA ALA A 79 11.78 4.77 0.19
C ALA A 79 12.55 3.56 -0.37
N LYS A 80 13.84 3.71 -0.67
CA LYS A 80 14.69 2.63 -1.24
C LYS A 80 14.70 1.35 -0.41
N ASN A 81 14.51 1.43 0.91
CA ASN A 81 14.53 0.28 1.83
C ASN A 81 13.19 -0.48 1.86
N HIS A 82 12.15 0.06 1.21
CA HIS A 82 10.79 -0.44 1.25
C HIS A 82 10.21 -0.75 -0.14
N ILE A 83 10.93 -0.45 -1.21
CA ILE A 83 10.55 -0.82 -2.57
C ILE A 83 10.60 -2.34 -2.74
N ARG A 84 9.52 -2.90 -3.28
CA ARG A 84 9.39 -4.30 -3.64
C ARG A 84 8.97 -4.44 -5.09
N THR A 85 9.16 -5.62 -5.65
CA THR A 85 8.73 -5.95 -7.00
C THR A 85 7.59 -6.95 -6.95
N TYR A 86 6.55 -6.73 -7.76
CA TYR A 86 5.47 -7.67 -8.00
C TYR A 86 5.50 -8.09 -9.47
N SER A 87 5.43 -9.41 -9.74
CA SER A 87 5.43 -9.96 -11.09
C SER A 87 4.00 -10.12 -11.60
N PHE A 88 3.74 -9.62 -12.81
CA PHE A 88 2.51 -9.87 -13.56
C PHE A 88 2.63 -11.06 -14.52
N ARG A 89 3.81 -11.66 -14.65
CA ARG A 89 3.97 -12.86 -15.48
C ARG A 89 3.17 -14.03 -14.90
N LYS A 90 2.63 -14.85 -15.79
CA LYS A 90 2.16 -16.20 -15.45
C LYS A 90 3.42 -17.06 -15.26
N GLU A 91 3.57 -17.64 -14.06
CA GLU A 91 4.53 -18.72 -13.84
C GLU A 91 4.02 -20.00 -14.52
#